data_AF-A0A821ZRX9-F1
#
_entry.id   AF-A0A821ZRX9-F1
#
_cell.length_a   1.000
_cell.length_b   1.000
_cell.length_c   1.000
_cell.angle_alpha   90.00
_cell.angle_beta   90.00
_cell.angle_gamma   90.00
#
_symmetry.space_group_name_H-M   'P 1'
#
loop_
_entity.id
_entity.type
_entity.pdbx_description
1 polymer ?
#
loop_
_entity_poly.entity_id
_entity_poly.type
_entity_poly.pdbx_seq_one_letter_code
_entity_poly.pdbx_strand_id
1 'polypeptide(L)'
;SNVPPAPAGEYTTWFLVGFIFNLILYRYAHAWWEKYAYVFSAAMSCGVAICGFIIFITLQNNNIEFPKWWGTGGPMGDGCPLGIANYSGFVLTD
;
A
#
# COMPACT_ATOMS: atom_id res chain seq x y z
N SER A 1 -20.66 -0.97 -9.22
CA SER A 1 -19.60 -1.99 -9.04
C SER A 1 -18.29 -1.43 -9.56
N ASN A 2 -17.46 -0.79 -8.72
CA ASN A 2 -16.22 -0.19 -9.21
C ASN A 2 -15.09 -0.23 -8.19
N VAL A 3 -14.93 -1.36 -7.50
CA VAL A 3 -13.59 -1.71 -6.98
C VAL A 3 -12.78 -2.04 -8.24
N PRO A 4 -11.72 -1.30 -8.58
CA PRO A 4 -10.89 -1.67 -9.72
C PRO A 4 -10.42 -3.11 -9.47
N PRO A 5 -10.61 -4.04 -10.44
CA PRO A 5 -10.10 -5.39 -10.34
C PRO A 5 -8.64 -5.30 -9.89
N ALA A 6 -8.33 -5.95 -8.76
CA ALA A 6 -7.00 -5.91 -8.18
C ALA A 6 -5.97 -6.21 -9.29
N PRO A 7 -5.00 -5.31 -9.54
CA PRO A 7 -4.07 -5.48 -10.66
C PRO A 7 -3.40 -6.85 -10.55
N ALA A 8 -3.48 -7.65 -11.61
CA ALA A 8 -2.93 -9.01 -11.63
C ALA A 8 -1.41 -9.08 -11.32
N GLY A 9 -0.71 -7.94 -11.37
CA GLY A 9 0.70 -7.81 -11.05
C GLY A 9 1.05 -7.91 -9.56
N GLU A 10 0.10 -7.67 -8.64
CA GLU A 10 0.38 -7.78 -7.20
C GLU A 10 0.64 -9.24 -6.80
N TYR A 11 -0.10 -10.18 -7.41
CA TYR A 11 0.09 -11.61 -7.18
C TYR A 11 1.47 -12.07 -7.63
N THR A 12 1.95 -11.58 -8.78
CA THR A 12 3.26 -11.98 -9.31
C THR A 12 4.39 -11.58 -8.38
N THR A 13 4.30 -10.41 -7.76
CA THR A 13 5.28 -9.94 -6.76
C THR A 13 5.32 -10.85 -5.54
N TRP A 14 4.17 -11.22 -4.98
CA TRP A 14 4.10 -12.12 -3.83
C TRP A 14 4.72 -13.49 -4.14
N PHE A 15 4.38 -14.06 -5.29
CA PHE A 15 4.97 -15.32 -5.74
C PHE A 15 6.48 -15.23 -5.94
N LEU A 16 6.96 -14.14 -6.52
CA LEU A 16 8.39 -13.94 -6.82
C LEU A 16 9.20 -13.78 -5.52
N VAL A 17 8.71 -13.01 -4.55
CA VAL A 17 9.34 -12.88 -3.23
C VAL A 17 9.34 -14.22 -2.49
N GLY A 18 8.23 -14.95 -2.49
CA GLY A 18 8.13 -16.27 -1.87
C GLY A 18 9.07 -17.29 -2.52
N PHE A 19 9.21 -17.26 -3.85
CA PHE A 19 10.11 -18.12 -4.63
C PHE A 19 11.58 -17.85 -4.31
N ILE A 20 11.98 -16.58 -4.23
CA ILE A 20 13.35 -16.20 -3.86
C ILE A 20 13.68 -16.69 -2.43
N PHE A 21 12.79 -16.46 -1.46
CA PHE A 21 13.03 -16.81 -0.06
C PHE A 21 13.01 -18.31 0.22
N ASN A 22 12.16 -19.08 -0.45
CA ASN A 22 12.02 -20.51 -0.21
C ASN A 22 12.94 -21.38 -1.07
N LEU A 23 13.34 -20.96 -2.27
CA LEU A 23 14.14 -21.81 -3.16
C LEU A 23 15.60 -21.39 -3.23
N ILE A 24 15.89 -20.10 -3.39
CA ILE A 24 17.28 -19.65 -3.55
C ILE A 24 17.99 -19.69 -2.19
N LEU A 25 17.35 -19.13 -1.16
CA LEU A 25 17.91 -19.04 0.17
C LEU A 25 18.03 -20.40 0.88
N TYR A 26 17.06 -21.29 0.66
CA TYR A 26 17.12 -22.67 1.16
C TYR A 26 18.22 -23.49 0.47
N ARG A 27 18.43 -23.30 -0.85
CA ARG A 27 19.44 -24.03 -1.64
C ARG A 27 20.87 -23.56 -1.36
N TYR A 28 21.09 -22.26 -1.17
CA TYR A 28 22.43 -21.68 -1.05
C TYR A 28 22.96 -21.61 0.39
N ALA A 29 22.10 -21.51 1.41
CA ALA A 29 22.56 -21.30 2.77
C ALA A 29 21.59 -21.88 3.83
N HIS A 30 21.30 -23.19 3.75
CA HIS A 30 20.31 -23.84 4.61
C HIS A 30 20.55 -23.61 6.13
N ALA A 31 21.80 -23.72 6.59
CA ALA A 31 22.17 -23.49 8.00
C ALA A 31 22.12 -22.01 8.43
N TRP A 32 22.20 -21.09 7.48
CA TRP A 32 22.04 -19.65 7.72
C TRP A 32 20.55 -19.28 7.73
N TRP A 33 19.78 -19.85 6.81
CA TRP A 33 18.35 -19.63 6.69
C TRP A 33 17.60 -19.97 7.98
N GLU A 34 17.92 -21.09 8.61
CA GLU A 34 17.30 -21.52 9.87
C GLU A 34 17.54 -20.52 11.03
N LYS A 35 18.69 -19.83 11.04
CA LYS A 35 19.02 -18.85 12.09
C LYS A 35 18.44 -17.46 11.82
N TYR A 36 18.34 -17.04 10.56
CA TYR A 36 18.01 -15.65 10.20
C TYR A 36 16.60 -15.45 9.62
N ALA A 37 15.84 -16.51 9.35
CA ALA A 37 14.46 -16.41 8.85
C ALA A 37 13.55 -15.57 9.77
N TYR A 38 13.67 -15.73 11.09
CA TYR A 38 12.90 -14.95 12.06
C TYR A 38 13.25 -13.46 12.02
N VAL A 39 14.55 -13.14 12.01
CA VAL A 39 15.04 -11.75 11.92
C VAL A 39 14.61 -11.11 10.60
N PHE A 40 14.60 -11.86 9.51
CA PHE A 40 14.15 -11.35 8.21
C PHE A 40 12.65 -11.02 8.20
N SER A 41 11.80 -11.89 8.77
CA SER A 41 10.37 -11.62 8.90
C SER A 41 10.12 -10.38 9.77
N ALA A 42 10.85 -10.25 10.89
CA ALA A 42 10.78 -9.07 11.75
C ALA A 42 11.24 -7.81 10.98
N ALA A 43 12.34 -7.89 10.25
CA ALA A 43 12.85 -6.80 9.44
C ALA A 43 11.86 -6.35 8.35
N MET A 44 11.13 -7.28 7.72
CA MET A 44 10.12 -6.93 6.71
C MET A 44 8.96 -6.15 7.32
N SER A 45 8.46 -6.54 8.50
CA SER A 45 7.41 -5.78 9.19
C SER A 45 7.86 -4.36 9.57
N CYS A 46 9.09 -4.22 10.08
CA CYS A 46 9.67 -2.91 10.39
C CYS A 46 9.95 -2.09 9.12
N GLY A 47 10.40 -2.75 8.05
CA GLY A 47 10.71 -2.12 6.76
C GLY A 47 9.47 -1.49 6.13
N VAL A 48 8.31 -2.15 6.17
CA VAL A 48 7.05 -1.57 5.67
C VAL A 48 6.70 -0.29 6.44
N ALA A 49 6.85 -0.29 7.77
CA ALA A 49 6.60 0.90 8.59
C ALA A 49 7.57 2.05 8.27
N ILE A 50 8.85 1.74 8.08
CA ILE A 50 9.89 2.71 7.69
C ILE A 50 9.59 3.29 6.31
N CYS A 51 9.23 2.45 5.33
CA CYS A 51 8.84 2.90 4.00
C CYS A 51 7.64 3.86 4.06
N GLY A 52 6.61 3.53 4.84
CA GLY A 52 5.45 4.39 5.04
C GLY A 52 5.83 5.74 5.65
N PHE A 53 6.69 5.74 6.66
CA PHE A 53 7.20 6.96 7.30
C PHE A 53 7.96 7.85 6.31
N ILE A 54 8.84 7.27 5.48
CA ILE A 54 9.61 7.99 4.46
C ILE A 54 8.68 8.60 3.41
N ILE A 55 7.71 7.83 2.91
CA ILE A 55 6.72 8.32 1.93
C ILE A 55 5.92 9.49 2.50
N PHE A 56 5.50 9.38 3.77
CA PHE A 56 4.74 10.43 4.43
C PHE A 56 5.54 11.74 4.55
N ILE A 57 6.78 11.66 5.04
CA ILE A 57 7.65 12.85 5.17
C ILE A 57 7.93 13.47 3.80
N THR A 58 8.25 12.66 2.80
CA THR A 58 8.58 13.15 1.46
C THR A 58 7.38 13.82 0.79
N LEU A 59 6.16 13.31 0.96
CA LEU A 59 4.96 13.94 0.42
C LEU A 59 4.57 15.22 1.16
N GLN A 60 4.62 15.22 2.49
CA GLN A 60 4.26 16.40 3.30
C GLN A 60 5.21 17.58 3.11
N ASN A 61 6.52 17.32 3.01
CA ASN A 61 7.51 18.39 2.86
C ASN A 61 7.41 19.11 1.50
N ASN A 62 6.92 18.42 0.46
CA ASN A 62 6.83 18.98 -0.88
C ASN A 62 5.48 19.68 -1.16
N ASN A 63 4.56 19.82 -0.18
CA ASN A 63 3.21 20.41 -0.37
C ASN A 63 2.49 19.90 -1.64
N ILE A 64 2.68 18.61 -1.98
CA ILE A 64 2.11 18.03 -3.20
C ILE A 64 0.66 17.66 -2.90
N GLU A 65 -0.28 18.25 -3.64
CA GLU A 65 -1.68 17.80 -3.62
C GLU A 65 -1.74 16.34 -4.07
N PHE A 66 -2.36 15.48 -3.26
CA PHE A 66 -2.45 14.04 -3.56
C PHE A 66 -3.07 13.83 -4.95
N PRO A 67 -2.47 12.99 -5.81
CA PRO A 67 -2.99 12.75 -7.14
C PRO A 67 -4.41 12.16 -7.08
N LYS A 68 -5.28 12.63 -7.98
CA LYS A 68 -6.67 12.16 -8.08
C LYS A 68 -6.71 10.69 -8.54
N TRP A 69 -6.66 9.78 -7.58
CA TRP A 69 -6.87 8.34 -7.74
C TRP A 69 -8.32 7.94 -7.43
N TRP A 70 -8.63 6.66 -7.60
CA TRP A 70 -9.96 6.09 -7.36
C TRP A 70 -10.46 6.30 -5.92
N GLY A 71 -9.57 6.60 -4.97
CA GLY A 71 -9.88 6.89 -3.57
C GLY A 71 -9.75 8.36 -3.15
N THR A 72 -9.57 9.33 -4.07
CA THR A 72 -9.54 10.79 -3.76
C THR A 72 -10.35 11.64 -4.74
N GLY A 73 -11.26 11.01 -5.49
CA GLY A 73 -11.98 11.65 -6.59
C GLY A 73 -13.17 12.54 -6.23
N GLY A 74 -13.57 12.61 -4.96
CA GLY A 74 -14.76 13.35 -4.51
C GLY A 74 -14.42 14.75 -3.98
N PRO A 75 -15.41 15.66 -3.87
CA PRO A 75 -15.19 17.02 -3.35
C PRO A 75 -14.75 17.05 -1.86
N MET A 76 -14.72 15.89 -1.18
CA MET A 76 -14.13 15.66 0.14
C MET A 76 -12.97 14.66 0.17
N GLY A 77 -12.58 14.11 -0.98
CA GLY A 77 -11.61 13.01 -1.04
C GLY A 77 -12.20 11.60 -0.90
N ASP A 78 -13.50 11.40 -0.64
CA ASP A 78 -14.05 10.04 -0.41
C ASP A 78 -14.66 9.37 -1.66
N GLY A 79 -14.59 10.01 -2.83
CA GLY A 79 -15.20 9.50 -4.07
C GLY A 79 -16.74 9.44 -4.07
N CYS A 80 -17.39 9.88 -2.98
CA CYS A 80 -18.85 9.94 -2.85
C CYS A 80 -19.38 11.33 -3.23
N PRO A 81 -20.32 11.45 -4.19
CA PRO A 81 -20.92 12.74 -4.57
C PRO A 81 -21.82 13.33 -3.47
N LEU A 82 -22.27 12.53 -2.49
CA LEU A 82 -23.13 12.96 -1.39
C LEU A 82 -22.39 13.21 -0.08
N GLY A 83 -21.06 13.12 -0.05
CA GLY A 83 -20.30 13.37 1.18
C GLY A 83 -20.57 14.76 1.77
N ILE A 84 -20.72 15.79 0.92
CA ILE A 84 -21.02 17.19 1.31
C ILE A 84 -22.50 17.43 1.62
N ALA A 85 -23.37 16.46 1.36
CA ALA A 85 -24.80 16.68 1.48
C ALA A 85 -25.25 16.78 2.95
N ASN A 86 -26.14 17.73 3.24
CA ASN A 86 -26.80 17.84 4.55
C ASN A 86 -27.80 16.68 4.78
N TYR A 87 -28.43 16.61 5.95
CA TYR A 87 -29.46 15.60 6.27
C TYR A 87 -30.65 15.55 5.29
N SER A 88 -30.83 16.59 4.47
CA SER A 88 -31.83 16.72 3.41
C SER A 88 -31.31 16.38 2.00
N GLY A 89 -30.05 15.98 1.84
CA GLY A 89 -29.47 15.63 0.54
C GLY A 89 -28.98 16.81 -0.31
N PHE A 90 -29.02 18.04 0.21
CA PHE A 90 -28.58 19.25 -0.50
C PHE A 90 -27.07 19.50 -0.32
N VAL A 91 -26.35 19.72 -1.42
CA VAL A 91 -24.90 19.99 -1.47
C VAL A 91 -24.69 21.50 -1.66
N LEU A 92 -23.85 22.14 -0.82
CA LEU A 92 -23.61 23.59 -0.81
C LEU A 92 -22.70 24.09 -1.97
N THR A 93 -22.67 23.39 -3.10
CA THR A 93 -21.87 23.73 -4.27
C THR A 93 -22.77 23.89 -5.49
N ASP A 94 -23.63 24.91 -5.46
CA ASP A 94 -24.00 25.65 -6.67
C ASP A 94 -23.05 26.86 -6.79
#